data_AF-A0AAD6VSP8-F1
#
_entry.id   AF-A0AAD6VSP8-F1
#
_cell.length_a   1.000
_cell.length_b   1.000
_cell.length_c   1.000
_cell.angle_alpha   90.00
_cell.angle_beta   90.00
_cell.angle_gamma   90.00
#
_symmetry.space_group_name_H-M   'P 1'
#
loop_
_entity.id
_entity.type
_entity.pdbx_description
1 polymer ?
#
loop_
_entity_poly.entity_id
_entity_poly.type
_entity_poly.pdbx_seq_one_letter_code
_entity_poly.pdbx_strand_id
1 'polypeptide(L)'
;MSPFLSTSFIGMQSQQSRPHLRTSDASGTIPCPYVENAVIQLDFRPEGQPTSLKLDVRFVKVFKPFTMSEAAVVELVPGSRPVVEGFLPLQFVVKFFDARHMRNELPCMRDHARERADAPWTFGFRSFFLSMLRDFRCERWPNYWDVLGSRVFDDDGRRFYKEGDHLRRPIWAAEMDHWEEVVGWRSIPKFFGTATYVPPEDGMGDALLSTVPCFFMEYIEGASLDEFELVNGPGTDPSGALRLTEEDALRASHAIIEVARSVRNLGVSNNDIAAHNILLRSLDPLDPVMIDFGYAKTDGGARQDVCDVRGLLATLKWSLSSPYRARAETPNPLTGFAYENYLLGIAPRHREAFFDEIPEALRESTRITVDEHGREHTWQPARWKLKPNVLRTSDEDQEWGLDEKMVKLIRAVTEEY
;
A
#
# COMPACT_ATOMS: atom_id res chain seq x y z
N MET A 1 -11.01 72.40 31.11
CA MET A 1 -11.14 71.73 32.41
C MET A 1 -10.41 70.40 32.32
N SER A 2 -9.53 70.18 33.28
CA SER A 2 -8.56 69.08 33.48
C SER A 2 -9.14 67.65 33.46
N PRO A 3 -8.27 66.60 33.43
CA PRO A 3 -8.37 65.40 32.60
C PRO A 3 -8.44 64.10 33.44
N PHE A 4 -7.99 62.94 32.88
CA PHE A 4 -7.67 61.61 33.47
C PHE A 4 -8.40 60.48 32.67
N LEU A 5 -7.85 59.30 32.33
CA LEU A 5 -6.56 58.62 32.54
C LEU A 5 -6.36 57.58 31.43
N SER A 6 -5.12 57.48 30.97
CA SER A 6 -4.56 56.32 30.28
C SER A 6 -4.49 55.13 31.25
N THR A 7 -4.91 53.94 30.80
CA THR A 7 -4.58 52.69 31.50
C THR A 7 -4.11 51.65 30.48
N SER A 8 -2.81 51.39 30.52
CA SER A 8 -2.10 50.34 29.81
C SER A 8 -2.53 48.98 30.36
N PHE A 9 -3.15 48.13 29.54
CA PHE A 9 -3.34 46.72 29.87
C PHE A 9 -2.11 45.93 29.41
N ILE A 10 -1.24 45.63 30.37
CA ILE A 10 -0.20 44.61 30.24
C ILE A 10 -0.91 43.26 30.36
N GLY A 11 -1.22 42.65 29.22
CA GLY A 11 -1.68 41.26 29.17
C GLY A 11 -0.52 40.34 29.52
N MET A 12 -0.53 39.79 30.74
CA MET A 12 0.31 38.66 31.12
C MET A 12 0.04 37.52 30.15
N GLN A 13 1.04 37.17 29.34
CA GLN A 13 1.08 35.90 28.63
C GLN A 13 1.07 34.79 29.70
N SER A 14 -0.02 34.03 29.78
CA SER A 14 0.00 32.76 30.46
C SER A 14 0.95 31.87 29.68
N GLN A 15 2.15 31.63 30.22
CA GLN A 15 2.97 30.50 29.82
C GLN A 15 2.13 29.25 30.06
N GLN A 16 1.47 28.74 29.02
CA GLN A 16 1.01 27.37 29.00
C GLN A 16 2.26 26.51 29.17
N SER A 17 2.35 25.93 30.36
CA SER A 17 3.36 24.97 30.75
C SER A 17 3.37 23.86 29.70
N ARG A 18 4.49 23.77 28.97
CA ARG A 18 4.79 22.60 28.14
C ARG A 18 4.59 21.36 29.00
N PRO A 19 3.98 20.28 28.48
CA PRO A 19 3.88 19.04 29.23
C PRO A 19 5.31 18.57 29.52
N HIS A 20 5.72 18.70 30.77
CA HIS A 20 6.91 18.04 31.27
C HIS A 20 6.64 16.53 31.15
N LEU A 21 7.30 15.89 30.18
CA LEU A 21 7.42 14.44 30.08
C LEU A 21 7.84 13.90 31.45
N ARG A 22 6.87 13.40 32.22
CA ARG A 22 7.09 12.82 33.54
C ARG A 22 7.52 11.36 33.38
N THR A 23 8.70 11.10 33.92
CA THR A 23 9.16 9.86 34.59
C THR A 23 9.01 8.54 33.85
N SER A 24 10.15 8.12 33.27
CA SER A 24 10.61 6.76 33.01
C SER A 24 9.64 5.62 33.35
N ASP A 25 8.93 5.14 32.34
CA ASP A 25 8.45 3.75 32.35
C ASP A 25 9.66 2.81 32.49
N ALA A 26 9.53 1.81 33.36
CA ALA A 26 10.51 0.74 33.53
C ALA A 26 10.72 -0.09 32.24
N SER A 27 9.89 0.12 31.21
CA SER A 27 10.00 -0.52 29.89
C SER A 27 11.21 -0.06 29.09
N GLY A 28 11.79 1.11 29.41
CA GLY A 28 12.89 1.69 28.64
C GLY A 28 12.54 1.99 27.18
N THR A 29 11.26 2.10 26.83
CA THR A 29 10.78 2.43 25.48
C THR A 29 10.84 3.93 25.22
N ILE A 30 11.19 4.32 23.99
CA ILE A 30 11.15 5.73 23.58
C ILE A 30 9.67 6.15 23.42
N PRO A 31 9.18 7.20 24.12
CA PRO A 31 7.80 7.65 23.99
C PRO A 31 7.48 8.08 22.55
N CYS A 32 6.34 7.65 22.03
CA CYS A 32 5.86 8.07 20.71
C CYS A 32 5.24 9.47 20.79
N PRO A 33 5.68 10.45 19.99
CA PRO A 33 5.11 11.80 19.99
C PRO A 33 3.77 11.89 19.23
N TYR A 34 3.38 10.84 18.51
CA TYR A 34 2.22 10.80 17.61
C TYR A 34 0.93 10.36 18.33
N VAL A 35 0.57 11.07 19.39
CA VAL A 35 -0.63 10.77 20.20
C VAL A 35 -1.75 11.78 19.91
N GLU A 36 -2.99 11.35 20.06
CA GLU A 36 -4.17 12.21 19.86
C GLU A 36 -4.08 13.50 20.69
N ASN A 37 -4.48 14.62 20.08
CA ASN A 37 -4.35 15.99 20.56
C ASN A 37 -2.92 16.55 20.71
N ALA A 38 -1.87 15.77 20.45
CA ALA A 38 -0.52 16.31 20.39
C ALA A 38 -0.44 17.38 19.28
N VAL A 39 0.36 18.42 19.53
CA VAL A 39 0.65 19.46 18.55
C VAL A 39 2.13 19.40 18.22
N ILE A 40 2.46 19.30 16.94
CA ILE A 40 3.84 19.32 16.45
C ILE A 40 4.00 20.41 15.39
N GLN A 41 5.21 20.91 15.28
CA GLN A 41 5.59 21.85 14.23
C GLN A 41 6.32 21.10 13.11
N LEU A 42 5.90 21.35 11.88
CA LEU A 42 6.42 20.75 10.66
C LEU A 42 6.99 21.82 9.73
N ASP A 43 8.13 21.53 9.11
CA ASP A 43 8.68 22.27 7.98
C ASP A 43 8.08 21.73 6.68
N PHE A 44 6.92 22.25 6.27
CA PHE A 44 6.17 21.79 5.11
C PHE A 44 6.60 22.49 3.82
N ARG A 45 6.96 21.73 2.79
CA ARG A 45 7.21 22.20 1.44
C ARG A 45 6.03 21.80 0.53
N PRO A 46 5.18 22.77 0.12
CA PRO A 46 4.08 22.51 -0.81
C PRO A 46 4.57 21.87 -2.12
N GLU A 47 3.74 21.02 -2.72
CA GLU A 47 4.00 20.46 -4.04
C GLU A 47 4.29 21.57 -5.07
N GLY A 48 5.36 21.39 -5.86
CA GLY A 48 5.79 22.36 -6.87
C GLY A 48 6.38 23.67 -6.33
N GLN A 49 6.49 23.85 -5.01
CA GLN A 49 7.06 25.06 -4.41
C GLN A 49 8.48 24.86 -3.85
N PRO A 50 9.37 25.87 -4.00
CA PRO A 50 10.74 25.77 -3.52
C PRO A 50 10.90 26.11 -2.02
N THR A 51 9.94 26.81 -1.43
CA THR A 51 10.03 27.35 -0.06
C THR A 51 9.24 26.52 0.94
N SER A 52 9.85 26.23 2.09
CA SER A 52 9.16 25.59 3.21
C SER A 52 8.42 26.60 4.10
N LEU A 53 7.32 26.15 4.69
CA LEU A 53 6.44 26.87 5.60
C LEU A 53 6.40 26.13 6.94
N LYS A 54 6.43 26.88 8.05
CA LYS A 54 6.22 26.31 9.38
C LYS A 54 4.73 26.11 9.60
N LEU A 55 4.31 24.87 9.84
CA LEU A 55 2.93 24.52 10.14
C LEU A 55 2.85 23.84 11.50
N ASP A 56 1.95 24.31 12.36
CA ASP A 56 1.58 23.56 13.55
C ASP A 56 0.35 22.69 13.21
N VAL A 57 0.50 21.39 13.40
CA VAL A 57 -0.56 20.41 13.16
C VAL A 57 -0.93 19.72 14.47
N ARG A 58 -2.22 19.46 14.64
CA ARG A 58 -2.76 18.69 15.77
C ARG A 58 -3.13 17.30 15.30
N PHE A 59 -2.66 16.28 16.02
CA PHE A 59 -3.06 14.89 15.79
C PHE A 59 -4.53 14.69 16.18
N VAL A 60 -5.34 14.25 15.23
CA VAL A 60 -6.75 13.89 15.47
C VAL A 60 -6.85 12.41 15.82
N LYS A 61 -6.27 11.55 14.98
CA LYS A 61 -6.22 10.11 15.23
C LYS A 61 -5.13 9.45 14.42
N VAL A 62 -4.69 8.27 14.86
CA VAL A 62 -3.87 7.40 14.03
C VAL A 62 -4.67 6.98 12.80
N PHE A 63 -4.05 7.01 11.63
CA PHE A 63 -4.63 6.56 10.38
C PHE A 63 -3.94 5.27 9.98
N LYS A 64 -4.72 4.19 9.97
CA LYS A 64 -4.28 2.86 9.56
C LYS A 64 -5.09 2.43 8.35
N PRO A 65 -4.54 1.54 7.53
CA PRO A 65 -3.19 0.93 7.60
C PRO A 65 -2.12 1.74 6.87
N PHE A 66 -0.88 1.61 7.30
CA PHE A 66 0.30 1.86 6.46
C PHE A 66 1.41 0.91 6.91
N THR A 67 1.98 0.16 5.99
CA THR A 67 2.86 -0.98 6.30
C THR A 67 4.26 -0.53 6.73
N MET A 68 4.70 0.64 6.23
CA MET A 68 6.10 1.06 6.30
C MET A 68 6.33 2.42 6.98
N SER A 69 5.31 2.94 7.65
CA SER A 69 5.35 4.24 8.33
C SER A 69 4.22 4.36 9.33
N GLU A 70 4.35 5.31 10.25
CA GLU A 70 3.18 5.79 10.99
C GLU A 70 2.42 6.82 10.16
N ALA A 71 1.11 6.81 10.18
CA ALA A 71 0.33 7.91 9.63
C ALA A 71 -0.77 8.34 10.58
N ALA A 72 -1.15 9.61 10.46
CA ALA A 72 -2.19 10.20 11.27
C ALA A 72 -3.06 11.14 10.46
N VAL A 73 -4.34 11.18 10.80
CA VAL A 73 -5.20 12.31 10.45
C VAL A 73 -4.82 13.46 11.35
N VAL A 74 -4.52 14.60 10.74
CA VAL A 74 -4.17 15.83 11.45
C VAL A 74 -5.05 16.97 10.98
N GLU A 75 -5.11 18.02 11.80
CA GLU A 75 -5.73 19.29 11.45
C GLU A 75 -4.77 20.46 11.67
N LEU A 76 -4.93 21.54 10.91
CA LEU A 76 -4.16 22.76 11.12
C LEU A 76 -4.61 23.45 12.41
N VAL A 77 -3.64 23.80 13.26
CA VAL A 77 -3.93 24.63 14.44
C VAL A 77 -4.42 26.02 13.98
N PRO A 78 -5.54 26.54 14.55
CA PRO A 78 -6.00 27.88 14.23
C PRO A 78 -4.89 28.93 14.44
N GLY A 79 -4.63 29.77 13.43
CA GLY A 79 -3.56 30.78 13.47
C GLY A 79 -2.25 30.34 12.81
N SER A 80 -2.03 29.03 12.60
CA SER A 80 -0.87 28.50 11.88
C SER A 80 -1.14 28.30 10.38
N ARG A 81 -2.30 28.76 9.88
CA ARG A 81 -2.62 28.74 8.44
C ARG A 81 -1.75 29.76 7.70
N PRO A 82 -0.97 29.35 6.69
CA PRO A 82 -0.30 30.29 5.81
C PRO A 82 -1.34 31.22 5.17
N VAL A 83 -0.95 32.47 4.93
CA VAL A 83 -1.77 33.48 4.22
C VAL A 83 -2.06 33.06 2.77
N VAL A 84 -1.40 32.02 2.27
CA VAL A 84 -1.72 31.38 0.99
C VAL A 84 -2.99 30.54 1.18
N GLU A 85 -4.14 31.21 1.17
CA GLU A 85 -5.45 30.59 1.31
C GLU A 85 -5.66 29.47 0.27
N GLY A 86 -6.12 28.30 0.75
CA GLY A 86 -6.65 27.23 -0.11
C GLY A 86 -5.72 26.07 -0.45
N PHE A 87 -4.46 26.06 0.02
CA PHE A 87 -3.53 24.99 -0.36
C PHE A 87 -3.77 23.66 0.35
N LEU A 88 -4.13 23.69 1.64
CA LEU A 88 -4.39 22.49 2.46
C LEU A 88 -5.85 22.47 2.97
N PRO A 89 -6.50 21.29 2.98
CA PRO A 89 -7.81 21.12 3.63
C PRO A 89 -7.70 21.27 5.15
N LEU A 90 -8.84 21.40 5.84
CA LEU A 90 -8.87 21.48 7.31
C LEU A 90 -8.28 20.22 7.96
N GLN A 91 -8.56 19.05 7.36
CA GLN A 91 -8.05 17.76 7.77
C GLN A 91 -7.35 17.09 6.60
N PHE A 92 -6.20 16.48 6.87
CA PHE A 92 -5.40 15.72 5.92
C PHE A 92 -4.63 14.62 6.64
N VAL A 93 -4.00 13.72 5.89
CA VAL A 93 -3.15 12.67 6.45
C VAL A 93 -1.69 13.12 6.35
N VAL A 94 -0.94 12.87 7.42
CA VAL A 94 0.54 12.98 7.42
C VAL A 94 1.12 11.60 7.63
N LYS A 95 1.98 11.17 6.70
CA LYS A 95 2.77 9.94 6.79
C LYS A 95 4.15 10.28 7.33
N PHE A 96 4.58 9.63 8.41
CA PHE A 96 5.81 9.86 9.16
C PHE A 96 6.77 8.68 8.98
N PHE A 97 7.94 8.94 8.40
CA PHE A 97 8.97 7.94 8.19
C PHE A 97 9.94 7.93 9.37
N ASP A 98 9.40 7.71 10.57
CA ASP A 98 10.17 7.68 11.81
C ASP A 98 10.60 6.26 12.16
N ALA A 99 11.86 5.94 11.87
CA ALA A 99 12.42 4.61 12.13
C ALA A 99 12.33 4.18 13.60
N ARG A 100 12.18 5.13 14.55
CA ARG A 100 12.04 4.83 15.99
C ARG A 100 10.68 4.20 16.33
N HIS A 101 9.68 4.46 15.50
CA HIS A 101 8.29 4.09 15.75
C HIS A 101 7.68 3.23 14.64
N MET A 102 8.36 3.03 13.51
CA MET A 102 7.95 2.04 12.50
C MET A 102 7.85 0.64 13.10
N ARG A 103 6.77 -0.07 12.76
CA ARG A 103 6.67 -1.52 12.97
C ARG A 103 7.66 -2.20 12.02
N ASN A 104 8.54 -3.05 12.53
CA ASN A 104 9.52 -3.78 11.71
C ASN A 104 8.82 -4.97 11.02
N GLU A 105 7.90 -4.68 10.10
CA GLU A 105 7.18 -5.72 9.34
C GLU A 105 7.98 -6.24 8.13
N LEU A 106 9.13 -5.63 7.83
CA LEU A 106 10.03 -6.06 6.77
C LEU A 106 10.45 -7.54 6.96
N PRO A 107 10.16 -8.43 5.98
CA PRO A 107 10.50 -9.85 6.06
C PRO A 107 11.99 -10.10 6.30
N CYS A 108 12.87 -9.28 5.71
CA CYS A 108 14.32 -9.40 5.89
C CYS A 108 14.79 -9.13 7.34
N MET A 109 14.02 -8.35 8.12
CA MET A 109 14.30 -8.11 9.54
C MET A 109 13.70 -9.21 10.43
N ARG A 110 12.57 -9.80 10.03
CA ARG A 110 11.95 -10.94 10.72
C ARG A 110 12.84 -12.18 10.77
N ASP A 111 13.54 -12.46 9.67
CA ASP A 111 14.39 -13.66 9.57
C ASP A 111 15.67 -13.57 10.44
N HIS A 112 16.17 -12.36 10.69
CA HIS A 112 17.41 -12.15 11.44
C HIS A 112 17.23 -11.61 12.86
N ALA A 113 16.05 -11.07 13.19
CA ALA A 113 15.75 -10.51 14.51
C ALA A 113 14.35 -10.91 15.01
N ARG A 114 14.07 -12.22 15.04
CA ARG A 114 12.76 -12.83 15.40
C ARG A 114 12.09 -12.30 16.68
N GLU A 115 12.85 -11.78 17.65
CA GLU A 115 12.30 -11.21 18.90
C GLU A 115 12.01 -9.68 18.82
N ARG A 116 12.34 -9.01 17.72
CA ARG A 116 12.35 -7.53 17.62
C ARG A 116 11.56 -6.94 16.46
N ALA A 117 10.92 -7.77 15.63
CA ALA A 117 10.06 -7.31 14.55
C ALA A 117 8.86 -6.49 15.07
N ASP A 118 8.41 -6.77 16.29
CA ASP A 118 7.18 -6.19 16.85
C ASP A 118 7.42 -5.25 18.06
N ALA A 119 8.68 -4.95 18.40
CA ALA A 119 9.01 -4.17 19.60
C ALA A 119 9.44 -2.73 19.26
N PRO A 120 8.86 -1.68 19.92
CA PRO A 120 9.29 -0.30 19.73
C PRO A 120 10.75 -0.11 20.14
N TRP A 121 11.42 0.91 19.59
CA TRP A 121 12.80 1.21 19.97
C TRP A 121 12.90 1.46 21.47
N THR A 122 13.76 0.69 22.13
CA THR A 122 14.18 0.96 23.50
C THR A 122 15.38 1.90 23.50
N PHE A 123 15.63 2.59 24.62
CA PHE A 123 16.85 3.36 24.81
C PHE A 123 18.11 2.51 24.62
N GLY A 124 18.08 1.23 25.04
CA GLY A 124 19.18 0.29 24.82
C GLY A 124 19.41 -0.01 23.34
N PHE A 125 18.35 -0.26 22.58
CA PHE A 125 18.46 -0.45 21.13
C PHE A 125 18.97 0.82 20.44
N ARG A 126 18.47 1.98 20.83
CA ARG A 126 18.96 3.27 20.34
C ARG A 126 20.46 3.41 20.55
N SER A 127 20.98 3.16 21.75
CA SER A 127 22.42 3.23 22.03
C SER A 127 23.21 2.23 21.16
N PHE A 128 22.68 1.03 20.98
CA PHE A 128 23.27 0.03 20.10
C PHE A 128 23.30 0.48 18.63
N PHE A 129 22.18 0.98 18.10
CA PHE A 129 22.04 1.47 16.73
C PHE A 129 22.96 2.67 16.45
N LEU A 130 23.02 3.64 17.37
CA LEU A 130 23.94 4.77 17.27
C LEU A 130 25.41 4.33 17.30
N SER A 131 25.76 3.34 18.14
CA SER A 131 27.10 2.76 18.11
C SER A 131 27.39 2.09 16.78
N MET A 132 26.44 1.32 16.25
CA MET A 132 26.56 0.69 14.94
C MET A 132 26.76 1.71 13.82
N LEU A 133 25.96 2.79 13.78
CA LEU A 133 26.12 3.86 12.79
C LEU A 133 27.50 4.53 12.91
N ARG A 134 27.96 4.79 14.14
CA ARG A 134 29.28 5.36 14.37
C ARG A 134 30.39 4.41 13.89
N ASP A 135 30.27 3.13 14.21
CA ASP A 135 31.25 2.11 13.83
C ASP A 135 31.29 1.93 12.30
N PHE A 136 30.12 1.90 11.65
CA PHE A 136 29.96 1.91 10.19
C PHE A 136 30.64 3.11 9.54
N ARG A 137 30.36 4.34 10.00
CA ARG A 137 31.00 5.57 9.50
C ARG A 137 32.51 5.62 9.75
N CYS A 138 33.00 4.87 10.74
CA CYS A 138 34.42 4.72 11.03
C CYS A 138 35.06 3.51 10.34
N GLU A 139 34.36 2.83 9.43
CA GLU A 139 34.81 1.59 8.77
C GLU A 139 35.24 0.50 9.78
N ARG A 140 34.68 0.53 10.99
CA ARG A 140 34.88 -0.49 12.03
C ARG A 140 33.72 -1.46 11.95
N TRP A 141 33.98 -2.62 11.36
CA TRP A 141 32.95 -3.61 11.08
C TRP A 141 32.95 -4.68 12.17
N PRO A 142 31.91 -4.78 13.00
CA PRO A 142 31.80 -5.88 13.95
C PRO A 142 31.59 -7.21 13.21
N ASN A 143 32.21 -8.29 13.70
CA ASN A 143 32.16 -9.62 13.07
C ASN A 143 30.74 -10.19 12.91
N TYR A 144 29.74 -9.67 13.63
CA TYR A 144 28.35 -10.11 13.55
C TYR A 144 27.56 -9.45 12.41
N TRP A 145 28.10 -8.44 11.71
CA TRP A 145 27.45 -7.83 10.55
C TRP A 145 27.34 -8.76 9.34
N ASP A 146 28.25 -9.75 9.25
CA ASP A 146 28.16 -10.85 8.29
C ASP A 146 26.89 -11.69 8.42
N VAL A 147 26.14 -11.55 9.52
CA VAL A 147 24.87 -12.24 9.77
C VAL A 147 23.66 -11.38 9.40
N LEU A 148 23.81 -10.05 9.31
CA LEU A 148 22.71 -9.09 9.14
C LEU A 148 22.50 -8.58 7.71
N GLY A 149 23.41 -8.89 6.77
CA GLY A 149 23.29 -8.44 5.38
C GLY A 149 23.75 -9.50 4.39
N SER A 150 23.01 -9.65 3.28
CA SER A 150 23.44 -10.43 2.13
C SER A 150 24.74 -9.86 1.58
N ARG A 151 25.80 -10.67 1.55
CA ARG A 151 27.11 -10.28 0.99
C ARG A 151 26.94 -9.99 -0.51
N VAL A 152 27.27 -8.78 -0.93
CA VAL A 152 27.50 -8.46 -2.34
C VAL A 152 29.01 -8.29 -2.51
N PHE A 153 29.56 -8.98 -3.50
CA PHE A 153 30.94 -8.78 -3.94
C PHE A 153 30.89 -7.87 -5.16
N ASP A 154 31.80 -6.91 -5.26
CA ASP A 154 32.01 -6.24 -6.53
C ASP A 154 32.77 -7.16 -7.50
N ASP A 155 32.86 -6.72 -8.76
CA ASP A 155 33.56 -7.46 -9.82
C ASP A 155 35.07 -7.63 -9.54
N ASP A 156 35.64 -6.83 -8.64
CA ASP A 156 37.05 -6.87 -8.22
C ASP A 156 37.30 -7.76 -6.99
N GLY A 157 36.26 -8.44 -6.47
CA GLY A 157 36.35 -9.30 -5.29
C GLY A 157 36.64 -8.56 -3.98
N ARG A 158 36.54 -7.23 -3.97
CA ARG A 158 36.64 -6.41 -2.78
C ARG A 158 35.32 -6.46 -2.01
N ARG A 159 35.45 -6.57 -0.69
CA ARG A 159 34.31 -6.56 0.22
C ARG A 159 33.78 -5.14 0.28
N PHE A 160 32.64 -4.92 -0.34
CA PHE A 160 31.85 -3.73 -0.09
C PHE A 160 30.45 -4.18 0.27
N TYR A 161 30.04 -3.89 1.50
CA TYR A 161 28.63 -3.65 1.69
C TYR A 161 28.37 -2.36 0.90
N LYS A 162 27.72 -2.46 -0.28
CA LYS A 162 26.86 -1.35 -0.71
C LYS A 162 26.06 -1.04 0.54
N GLU A 163 26.20 0.15 1.10
CA GLU A 163 25.24 0.69 2.07
C GLU A 163 23.89 0.36 1.44
N GLY A 164 23.25 -0.71 1.94
CA GLY A 164 22.39 -1.53 1.07
C GLY A 164 21.31 -0.65 0.49
N ASP A 165 20.76 -0.96 -0.68
CA ASP A 165 19.60 -0.20 -1.18
C ASP A 165 18.49 -0.06 -0.10
N HIS A 166 18.45 -0.95 0.90
CA HIS A 166 17.62 -0.88 2.11
C HIS A 166 17.99 0.22 3.14
N LEU A 167 19.25 0.64 3.21
CA LEU A 167 19.74 1.78 4.01
C LEU A 167 19.87 3.07 3.15
N ARG A 168 20.15 2.94 1.85
CA ARG A 168 20.42 4.04 0.89
C ARG A 168 19.20 4.58 0.17
N ARG A 169 18.22 3.76 -0.18
CA ARG A 169 16.88 4.24 -0.49
C ARG A 169 16.11 4.15 0.82
N PRO A 170 16.15 5.20 1.67
CA PRO A 170 15.24 5.23 2.81
C PRO A 170 13.85 4.94 2.26
N ILE A 171 13.04 4.17 2.99
CA ILE A 171 11.65 3.86 2.63
C ILE A 171 10.93 5.11 2.07
N TRP A 172 11.24 6.27 2.65
CA TRP A 172 10.95 7.60 2.13
C TRP A 172 11.25 7.82 0.63
N ALA A 173 12.49 7.64 0.19
CA ALA A 173 12.90 7.87 -1.20
C ALA A 173 12.21 6.89 -2.16
N ALA A 174 12.14 5.60 -1.77
CA ALA A 174 11.41 4.62 -2.55
C ALA A 174 9.94 5.02 -2.70
N GLU A 175 9.29 5.45 -1.63
CA GLU A 175 7.90 5.90 -1.70
C GLU A 175 7.75 7.20 -2.53
N MET A 176 8.62 8.19 -2.35
CA MET A 176 8.54 9.46 -3.09
C MET A 176 8.74 9.31 -4.59
N ASP A 177 9.65 8.42 -5.03
CA ASP A 177 9.86 8.14 -6.46
C ASP A 177 8.53 7.74 -7.15
N HIS A 178 7.66 6.99 -6.46
CA HIS A 178 6.40 6.53 -7.02
C HIS A 178 5.28 7.55 -6.90
N TRP A 179 5.25 8.35 -5.82
CA TRP A 179 4.24 9.39 -5.66
C TRP A 179 4.28 10.36 -6.84
N GLU A 180 5.47 10.79 -7.27
CA GLU A 180 5.62 11.70 -8.43
C GLU A 180 5.01 11.15 -9.73
N GLU A 181 4.99 9.83 -9.92
CA GLU A 181 4.43 9.18 -11.12
C GLU A 181 2.92 9.04 -11.08
N VAL A 182 2.35 8.92 -9.88
CA VAL A 182 0.92 8.64 -9.69
C VAL A 182 0.08 9.86 -9.27
N VAL A 183 0.71 11.00 -8.96
CA VAL A 183 -0.01 12.23 -8.58
C VAL A 183 -1.01 12.64 -9.67
N GLY A 184 -2.21 13.03 -9.25
CA GLY A 184 -3.24 13.61 -10.11
C GLY A 184 -4.29 12.62 -10.59
N TRP A 185 -4.14 11.33 -10.27
CA TRP A 185 -5.17 10.33 -10.53
C TRP A 185 -6.27 10.36 -9.47
N ARG A 186 -7.52 10.38 -9.92
CA ARG A 186 -8.71 10.52 -9.04
C ARG A 186 -8.78 9.44 -7.94
N SER A 187 -8.34 8.22 -8.26
CA SER A 187 -8.42 7.06 -7.37
C SER A 187 -7.16 6.84 -6.53
N ILE A 188 -6.32 7.88 -6.44
CA ILE A 188 -5.14 7.94 -5.60
C ILE A 188 -5.27 9.22 -4.77
N PRO A 189 -4.95 9.20 -3.46
CA PRO A 189 -5.08 10.38 -2.63
C PRO A 189 -4.29 11.55 -3.21
N LYS A 190 -4.86 12.76 -3.18
CA LYS A 190 -4.12 13.94 -3.60
C LYS A 190 -2.87 14.13 -2.74
N PHE A 191 -1.71 14.24 -3.37
CA PHE A 191 -0.47 14.65 -2.73
C PHE A 191 -0.48 16.17 -2.52
N PHE A 192 -0.09 16.64 -1.34
CA PHE A 192 -0.01 18.08 -1.06
C PHE A 192 1.44 18.57 -0.96
N GLY A 193 2.40 17.70 -0.70
CA GLY A 193 3.80 18.09 -0.52
C GLY A 193 4.50 17.30 0.56
N THR A 194 5.77 17.63 0.77
CA THR A 194 6.63 16.98 1.75
C THR A 194 6.78 17.84 3.00
N ALA A 195 7.18 17.25 4.12
CA ALA A 195 7.49 17.99 5.31
C ALA A 195 8.64 17.33 6.08
N THR A 196 9.26 18.10 6.97
CA THR A 196 10.24 17.59 7.91
C THR A 196 9.77 17.89 9.33
N TYR A 197 9.70 16.86 10.16
CA TYR A 197 9.49 16.99 11.60
C TYR A 197 10.85 17.02 12.31
N VAL A 198 11.05 17.97 13.20
CA VAL A 198 12.21 18.01 14.11
C VAL A 198 11.71 17.66 15.51
N PRO A 199 11.96 16.43 15.99
CA PRO A 199 11.60 16.04 17.34
C PRO A 199 12.22 16.97 18.37
N PRO A 200 11.52 17.33 19.46
CA PRO A 200 12.14 18.01 20.60
C PRO A 200 13.37 17.22 21.04
N GLU A 201 14.45 17.91 21.44
CA GLU A 201 15.73 17.27 21.81
C GLU A 201 15.51 16.00 22.64
N ASP A 202 15.59 14.85 21.97
CA ASP A 202 15.53 13.52 22.58
C ASP A 202 16.95 13.04 22.93
N GLY A 203 17.96 13.89 22.69
CA GLY A 203 19.38 13.61 22.86
C GLY A 203 19.98 12.75 21.74
N MET A 204 19.32 12.60 20.58
CA MET A 204 19.75 11.65 19.55
C MET A 204 21.09 12.00 18.90
N GLY A 205 21.53 13.26 18.89
CA GLY A 205 22.86 13.72 18.48
C GLY A 205 23.32 13.40 17.05
N ASP A 206 22.63 12.49 16.35
CA ASP A 206 22.94 12.00 15.02
C ASP A 206 22.05 12.70 13.99
N ALA A 207 22.67 13.23 12.94
CA ALA A 207 21.98 13.94 11.88
C ALA A 207 20.97 13.08 11.09
N LEU A 208 21.10 11.75 11.10
CA LEU A 208 20.14 10.86 10.43
C LEU A 208 18.83 10.71 11.22
N LEU A 209 18.85 10.96 12.53
CA LEU A 209 17.70 10.80 13.43
C LEU A 209 17.22 12.15 14.00
N SER A 210 17.90 13.25 13.64
CA SER A 210 17.54 14.60 14.07
C SER A 210 16.30 15.13 13.36
N THR A 211 15.90 14.51 12.25
CA THR A 211 14.72 14.85 11.48
C THR A 211 13.95 13.60 11.08
N VAL A 212 12.64 13.76 10.92
CA VAL A 212 11.75 12.72 10.39
C VAL A 212 11.14 13.25 9.09
N PRO A 213 11.43 12.63 7.94
CA PRO A 213 10.77 13.00 6.70
C PRO A 213 9.31 12.57 6.76
N CYS A 214 8.44 13.42 6.21
CA CYS A 214 7.00 13.25 6.21
C CYS A 214 6.42 13.70 4.87
N PHE A 215 5.22 13.24 4.53
CA PHE A 215 4.45 13.88 3.44
C PHE A 215 2.98 14.01 3.78
N PHE A 216 2.32 14.93 3.09
CA PHE A 216 0.93 15.30 3.30
C PHE A 216 0.11 14.78 2.14
N MET A 217 -1.00 14.10 2.46
CA MET A 217 -1.92 13.55 1.47
C MET A 217 -3.37 13.78 1.89
N GLU A 218 -4.28 13.66 0.92
CA GLU A 218 -5.72 13.76 1.13
C GLU A 218 -6.19 12.82 2.25
N TYR A 219 -7.00 13.35 3.16
CA TYR A 219 -7.79 12.50 4.04
C TYR A 219 -9.00 11.97 3.29
N ILE A 220 -9.05 10.67 3.12
CA ILE A 220 -10.18 9.98 2.49
C ILE A 220 -11.21 9.68 3.58
N GLU A 221 -12.31 10.43 3.59
CA GLU A 221 -13.44 10.12 4.45
C GLU A 221 -14.14 8.87 3.94
N GLY A 222 -13.91 7.75 4.61
CA GLY A 222 -14.32 6.43 4.16
C GLY A 222 -13.82 5.34 5.11
N ALA A 223 -13.81 4.11 4.63
CA ALA A 223 -13.31 2.94 5.36
C ALA A 223 -12.63 1.95 4.42
N SER A 224 -11.78 1.09 4.96
CA SER A 224 -11.13 0.05 4.16
C SER A 224 -12.04 -1.14 3.87
N LEU A 225 -11.70 -1.94 2.85
CA LEU A 225 -12.55 -3.06 2.42
C LEU A 225 -12.79 -4.10 3.52
N ASP A 226 -11.83 -4.31 4.42
CA ASP A 226 -11.96 -5.25 5.53
C ASP A 226 -12.88 -4.77 6.66
N GLU A 227 -13.29 -3.49 6.65
CA GLU A 227 -14.26 -2.95 7.60
C GLU A 227 -15.72 -3.17 7.17
N PHE A 228 -15.97 -3.53 5.91
CA PHE A 228 -17.34 -3.75 5.43
C PHE A 228 -17.75 -5.23 5.51
N GLU A 229 -18.97 -5.44 6.01
CA GLU A 229 -19.66 -6.72 5.96
C GLU A 229 -20.60 -6.77 4.76
N LEU A 230 -20.53 -7.87 3.99
CA LEU A 230 -21.47 -8.12 2.91
C LEU A 230 -22.83 -8.55 3.48
N VAL A 231 -23.90 -7.90 3.01
CA VAL A 231 -25.27 -8.19 3.43
C VAL A 231 -26.18 -8.53 2.26
N ASN A 232 -27.08 -9.47 2.53
CA ASN A 232 -28.14 -9.86 1.59
C ASN A 232 -29.27 -8.82 1.65
N GLY A 233 -29.09 -7.74 0.89
CA GLY A 233 -30.09 -6.69 0.70
C GLY A 233 -29.99 -5.51 1.68
N PRO A 234 -30.83 -4.48 1.48
CA PRO A 234 -30.81 -3.26 2.30
C PRO A 234 -31.34 -3.57 3.70
N GLY A 235 -30.50 -3.42 4.71
CA GLY A 235 -30.87 -3.59 6.10
C GLY A 235 -30.06 -2.66 6.99
N THR A 236 -30.72 -2.07 7.99
CA THR A 236 -30.06 -1.27 9.01
C THR A 236 -29.57 -2.19 10.12
N ASP A 237 -28.25 -2.23 10.33
CA ASP A 237 -27.69 -2.82 11.55
C ASP A 237 -27.73 -1.80 12.68
N PRO A 238 -28.27 -2.12 13.85
CA PRO A 238 -28.05 -1.32 15.05
C PRO A 238 -26.60 -1.35 15.56
N SER A 239 -25.72 -2.23 15.06
CA SER A 239 -24.33 -2.36 15.52
C SER A 239 -23.39 -1.23 15.10
N GLY A 240 -23.76 -0.44 14.07
CA GLY A 240 -22.88 0.56 13.48
C GLY A 240 -21.79 0.00 12.56
N ALA A 241 -21.79 -1.32 12.28
CA ALA A 241 -20.90 -1.93 11.30
C ALA A 241 -21.19 -1.39 9.90
N LEU A 242 -20.13 -1.17 9.12
CA LEU A 242 -20.25 -0.75 7.73
C LEU A 242 -20.72 -1.95 6.91
N ARG A 243 -21.74 -1.73 6.09
CA ARG A 243 -22.39 -2.79 5.32
C ARG A 243 -22.48 -2.43 3.87
N LEU A 244 -22.31 -3.43 3.03
CA LEU A 244 -22.38 -3.28 1.59
C LEU A 244 -23.27 -4.38 1.03
N THR A 245 -24.20 -4.01 0.13
CA THR A 245 -25.02 -5.02 -0.55
C THR A 245 -24.15 -5.84 -1.50
N GLU A 246 -24.54 -7.08 -1.82
CA GLU A 246 -23.82 -7.87 -2.82
C GLU A 246 -23.71 -7.14 -4.18
N GLU A 247 -24.75 -6.39 -4.56
CA GLU A 247 -24.77 -5.60 -5.79
C GLU A 247 -23.76 -4.43 -5.74
N ASP A 248 -23.71 -3.69 -4.62
CA ASP A 248 -22.74 -2.61 -4.46
C ASP A 248 -21.32 -3.15 -4.38
N ALA A 249 -21.11 -4.33 -3.79
CA ALA A 249 -19.79 -4.95 -3.68
C ALA A 249 -19.28 -5.37 -5.04
N LEU A 250 -20.20 -5.84 -5.89
CA LEU A 250 -19.94 -6.16 -7.28
C LEU A 250 -19.50 -4.92 -8.07
N ARG A 251 -20.22 -3.81 -7.89
CA ARG A 251 -19.91 -2.53 -8.56
C ARG A 251 -18.60 -1.92 -8.05
N ALA A 252 -18.36 -1.94 -6.74
CA ALA A 252 -17.11 -1.51 -6.13
C ALA A 252 -15.94 -2.37 -6.62
N SER A 253 -16.11 -3.70 -6.70
CA SER A 253 -15.11 -4.62 -7.25
C SER A 253 -14.70 -4.25 -8.68
N HIS A 254 -15.65 -3.90 -9.53
CA HIS A 254 -15.35 -3.39 -10.87
C HIS A 254 -14.51 -2.12 -10.83
N ALA A 255 -14.91 -1.13 -10.03
CA ALA A 255 -14.19 0.11 -9.90
C ALA A 255 -12.75 -0.12 -9.39
N ILE A 256 -12.56 -1.00 -8.39
CA ILE A 256 -11.24 -1.31 -7.81
C ILE A 256 -10.33 -1.94 -8.89
N ILE A 257 -10.87 -2.84 -9.72
CA ILE A 257 -10.12 -3.43 -10.84
C ILE A 257 -9.72 -2.35 -11.85
N GLU A 258 -10.59 -1.39 -12.16
CA GLU A 258 -10.23 -0.25 -13.02
C GLU A 258 -9.14 0.63 -12.42
N VAL A 259 -9.12 0.82 -11.10
CA VAL A 259 -8.04 1.55 -10.42
C VAL A 259 -6.71 0.81 -10.59
N ALA A 260 -6.68 -0.50 -10.34
CA ALA A 260 -5.48 -1.30 -10.51
C ALA A 260 -4.98 -1.31 -11.97
N ARG A 261 -5.90 -1.40 -12.95
CA ARG A 261 -5.58 -1.25 -14.37
C ARG A 261 -4.97 0.12 -14.68
N SER A 262 -5.51 1.17 -14.08
CA SER A 262 -5.04 2.54 -14.28
C SER A 262 -3.63 2.72 -13.73
N VAL A 263 -3.37 2.26 -12.49
CA VAL A 263 -2.03 2.22 -11.88
C VAL A 263 -1.06 1.45 -12.76
N ARG A 264 -1.47 0.28 -13.26
CA ARG A 264 -0.66 -0.51 -14.19
C ARG A 264 -0.33 0.22 -15.49
N ASN A 265 -1.30 0.92 -16.07
CA ASN A 265 -1.09 1.65 -17.32
C ASN A 265 -0.09 2.83 -17.17
N LEU A 266 0.20 3.26 -15.92
CA LEU A 266 1.28 4.20 -15.61
C LEU A 266 2.65 3.53 -15.52
N GLY A 267 2.73 2.20 -15.61
CA GLY A 267 3.96 1.44 -15.41
C GLY A 267 4.30 1.18 -13.94
N VAL A 268 3.39 1.49 -13.02
CA VAL A 268 3.55 1.32 -11.57
C VAL A 268 2.88 0.02 -11.12
N SER A 269 3.55 -0.74 -10.28
CA SER A 269 2.98 -1.83 -9.48
C SER A 269 3.02 -1.42 -8.02
N ASN A 270 1.92 -1.49 -7.27
CA ASN A 270 1.83 -1.20 -5.85
C ASN A 270 2.57 -2.27 -4.99
N ASN A 271 2.49 -3.55 -5.37
CA ASN A 271 3.06 -4.71 -4.65
C ASN A 271 2.60 -4.92 -3.19
N ASP A 272 1.65 -4.15 -2.69
CA ASP A 272 1.06 -4.31 -1.35
C ASP A 272 -0.49 -4.27 -1.41
N ILE A 273 -1.03 -5.03 -2.37
CA ILE A 273 -2.48 -5.15 -2.57
C ILE A 273 -3.10 -5.90 -1.38
N ALA A 274 -3.76 -5.14 -0.50
CA ALA A 274 -4.45 -5.66 0.67
C ALA A 274 -5.80 -4.96 0.88
N ALA A 275 -6.73 -5.64 1.56
CA ALA A 275 -8.08 -5.10 1.86
C ALA A 275 -8.00 -3.74 2.56
N HIS A 276 -7.02 -3.61 3.45
CA HIS A 276 -6.82 -2.43 4.26
C HIS A 276 -6.23 -1.25 3.42
N ASN A 277 -5.52 -1.53 2.33
CA ASN A 277 -4.91 -0.50 1.44
C ASN A 277 -5.85 -0.02 0.32
N ILE A 278 -7.13 -0.41 0.35
CA ILE A 278 -8.16 0.07 -0.57
C ILE A 278 -9.30 0.64 0.27
N LEU A 279 -9.54 1.94 0.11
CA LEU A 279 -10.59 2.66 0.82
C LEU A 279 -11.79 2.89 -0.10
N LEU A 280 -13.01 2.81 0.45
CA LEU A 280 -14.22 3.29 -0.20
C LEU A 280 -14.64 4.60 0.45
N ARG A 281 -14.89 5.64 -0.37
CA ARG A 281 -15.36 6.94 0.12
C ARG A 281 -16.76 6.80 0.71
N SER A 282 -17.00 7.43 1.85
CA SER A 282 -18.29 7.42 2.55
C SER A 282 -19.44 7.98 1.71
N LEU A 283 -19.16 8.99 0.88
CA LEU A 283 -20.13 9.66 0.03
C LEU A 283 -20.43 8.88 -1.27
N ASP A 284 -19.49 8.06 -1.73
CA ASP A 284 -19.64 7.25 -2.93
C ASP A 284 -18.81 5.96 -2.78
N PRO A 285 -19.42 4.85 -2.33
CA PRO A 285 -18.72 3.59 -2.12
C PRO A 285 -18.23 2.95 -3.44
N LEU A 286 -18.49 3.58 -4.58
CA LEU A 286 -18.04 3.17 -5.90
C LEU A 286 -16.86 4.01 -6.42
N ASP A 287 -16.34 4.92 -5.60
CA ASP A 287 -15.13 5.68 -5.85
C ASP A 287 -13.99 5.15 -4.96
N PRO A 288 -13.42 3.97 -5.28
CA PRO A 288 -12.35 3.38 -4.50
C PRO A 288 -11.06 4.19 -4.64
N VAL A 289 -10.31 4.23 -3.55
CA VAL A 289 -9.02 4.89 -3.47
C VAL A 289 -7.97 3.89 -3.01
N MET A 290 -6.96 3.68 -3.85
CA MET A 290 -5.80 2.85 -3.49
C MET A 290 -4.79 3.71 -2.73
N ILE A 291 -4.33 3.21 -1.60
CA ILE A 291 -3.35 3.89 -0.75
C ILE A 291 -2.09 3.03 -0.59
N ASP A 292 -1.10 3.58 0.12
CA ASP A 292 0.15 2.94 0.49
C ASP A 292 0.99 2.40 -0.68
N PHE A 293 1.79 3.26 -1.28
CA PHE A 293 2.72 2.91 -2.36
C PHE A 293 4.15 2.65 -1.84
N GLY A 294 4.31 2.32 -0.55
CA GLY A 294 5.62 2.11 0.08
C GLY A 294 6.42 0.92 -0.51
N TYR A 295 5.74 -0.04 -1.14
CA TYR A 295 6.34 -1.17 -1.84
C TYR A 295 6.26 -1.08 -3.36
N ALA A 296 5.86 0.07 -3.89
CA ALA A 296 5.65 0.21 -5.30
C ALA A 296 6.95 0.02 -6.10
N LYS A 297 6.80 -0.39 -7.37
CA LYS A 297 7.90 -0.58 -8.33
C LYS A 297 7.51 -0.11 -9.72
N THR A 298 8.51 0.33 -10.47
CA THR A 298 8.42 0.77 -11.86
C THR A 298 9.13 -0.20 -12.80
N ASP A 299 8.76 -1.48 -12.77
CA ASP A 299 9.49 -2.54 -13.48
C ASP A 299 8.61 -3.53 -14.27
N GLY A 300 7.41 -3.11 -14.68
CA GLY A 300 6.51 -3.98 -15.48
C GLY A 300 5.86 -5.11 -14.66
N GLY A 301 6.12 -5.18 -13.35
CA GLY A 301 5.43 -6.05 -12.39
C GLY A 301 3.93 -5.75 -12.26
N ALA A 302 3.46 -4.65 -12.83
CA ALA A 302 2.10 -4.14 -12.71
C ALA A 302 0.97 -5.08 -13.19
N ARG A 303 1.31 -6.16 -13.91
CA ARG A 303 0.37 -7.26 -14.19
C ARG A 303 -0.08 -7.97 -12.91
N GLN A 304 0.81 -8.09 -11.93
CA GLN A 304 0.58 -8.85 -10.70
C GLN A 304 -0.51 -8.18 -9.85
N ASP A 305 -0.51 -6.84 -9.76
CA ASP A 305 -1.51 -6.10 -8.97
C ASP A 305 -2.96 -6.39 -9.38
N VAL A 306 -3.28 -6.44 -10.67
CA VAL A 306 -4.67 -6.69 -11.11
C VAL A 306 -5.09 -8.12 -10.76
N CYS A 307 -4.17 -9.09 -10.87
CA CYS A 307 -4.41 -10.46 -10.43
C CYS A 307 -4.57 -10.55 -8.91
N ASP A 308 -3.74 -9.83 -8.15
CA ASP A 308 -3.78 -9.78 -6.70
C ASP A 308 -5.07 -9.12 -6.20
N VAL A 309 -5.53 -8.04 -6.83
CA VAL A 309 -6.82 -7.41 -6.55
C VAL A 309 -7.96 -8.40 -6.78
N ARG A 310 -7.94 -9.17 -7.86
CA ARG A 310 -8.95 -10.22 -8.08
C ARG A 310 -8.91 -11.30 -7.00
N GLY A 311 -7.71 -11.76 -6.63
CA GLY A 311 -7.51 -12.74 -5.56
C GLY A 311 -8.02 -12.22 -4.20
N LEU A 312 -7.75 -10.95 -3.90
CA LEU A 312 -8.23 -10.24 -2.73
C LEU A 312 -9.76 -10.17 -2.70
N LEU A 313 -10.38 -9.66 -3.77
CA LEU A 313 -11.84 -9.52 -3.86
C LEU A 313 -12.56 -10.87 -3.80
N ALA A 314 -11.98 -11.92 -4.39
CA ALA A 314 -12.50 -13.28 -4.27
C ALA A 314 -12.39 -13.82 -2.82
N THR A 315 -11.30 -13.51 -2.11
CA THR A 315 -11.10 -13.88 -0.70
C THR A 315 -12.11 -13.18 0.21
N LEU A 316 -12.37 -11.90 -0.06
CA LEU A 316 -13.40 -11.13 0.64
C LEU A 316 -14.83 -11.53 0.26
N LYS A 317 -15.01 -12.31 -0.82
CA LYS A 317 -16.30 -12.66 -1.44
C LYS A 317 -17.05 -11.48 -2.05
N TRP A 318 -16.35 -10.38 -2.31
CA TRP A 318 -16.91 -9.16 -2.92
C TRP A 318 -17.08 -9.28 -4.43
N SER A 319 -16.24 -10.10 -5.05
CA SER A 319 -16.34 -10.41 -6.45
C SER A 319 -16.37 -11.91 -6.67
N LEU A 320 -17.17 -12.31 -7.66
CA LEU A 320 -17.05 -13.61 -8.27
C LEU A 320 -16.23 -13.49 -9.57
N SER A 321 -15.13 -12.75 -9.62
CA SER A 321 -14.30 -12.74 -10.83
C SER A 321 -13.39 -13.97 -10.84
N SER A 322 -13.72 -14.99 -11.64
CA SER A 322 -12.83 -16.14 -11.80
C SER A 322 -11.57 -15.70 -12.56
N PRO A 323 -10.35 -15.94 -12.03
CA PRO A 323 -9.10 -15.73 -12.76
C PRO A 323 -8.94 -16.67 -13.96
N TYR A 324 -9.87 -17.59 -14.22
CA TYR A 324 -9.82 -18.52 -15.36
C TYR A 324 -10.91 -18.24 -16.41
N ARG A 325 -11.46 -17.01 -16.46
CA ARG A 325 -12.56 -16.66 -17.37
C ARG A 325 -12.20 -16.81 -18.85
N ALA A 326 -11.19 -16.10 -19.37
CA ALA A 326 -10.79 -16.15 -20.79
C ALA A 326 -10.71 -17.58 -21.30
N ARG A 327 -10.07 -18.40 -20.47
CA ARG A 327 -9.79 -19.80 -20.72
C ARG A 327 -11.06 -20.64 -20.75
N ALA A 328 -12.02 -20.35 -19.88
CA ALA A 328 -13.30 -21.05 -19.84
C ALA A 328 -14.30 -20.60 -20.91
N GLU A 329 -14.14 -19.41 -21.49
CA GLU A 329 -15.02 -18.89 -22.55
C GLU A 329 -14.43 -19.04 -23.96
N THR A 330 -13.10 -19.12 -24.09
CA THR A 330 -12.39 -19.18 -25.37
C THR A 330 -11.63 -20.51 -25.48
N PRO A 331 -12.09 -21.46 -26.31
CA PRO A 331 -11.38 -22.72 -26.49
C PRO A 331 -10.03 -22.50 -27.19
N ASN A 332 -9.02 -23.28 -26.82
CA ASN A 332 -7.84 -23.44 -27.65
C ASN A 332 -8.28 -24.05 -29.02
N PRO A 333 -7.80 -23.52 -30.16
CA PRO A 333 -8.19 -24.03 -31.48
C PRO A 333 -7.87 -25.52 -31.70
N LEU A 334 -6.75 -25.99 -31.13
CA LEU A 334 -6.28 -27.37 -31.25
C LEU A 334 -6.89 -28.25 -30.17
N THR A 335 -6.76 -27.89 -28.90
CA THR A 335 -7.09 -28.79 -27.78
C THR A 335 -8.43 -28.50 -27.10
N GLY A 336 -9.14 -27.46 -27.54
CA GLY A 336 -10.42 -27.06 -26.95
C GLY A 336 -10.24 -26.57 -25.52
N PHE A 337 -10.98 -27.17 -24.60
CA PHE A 337 -10.93 -26.84 -23.16
C PHE A 337 -10.16 -27.88 -22.34
N ALA A 338 -9.26 -28.66 -22.97
CA ALA A 338 -8.58 -29.77 -22.29
C ALA A 338 -7.81 -29.33 -21.04
N TYR A 339 -7.07 -28.22 -21.14
CA TYR A 339 -6.28 -27.68 -20.05
C TYR A 339 -7.16 -27.11 -18.92
N GLU A 340 -8.22 -26.40 -19.27
CA GLU A 340 -9.17 -25.83 -18.31
C GLU A 340 -9.96 -26.90 -17.57
N ASN A 341 -10.41 -27.92 -18.30
CA ASN A 341 -11.05 -29.09 -17.73
C ASN A 341 -10.13 -29.78 -16.71
N TYR A 342 -8.83 -29.88 -17.00
CA TYR A 342 -7.83 -30.41 -16.09
C TYR A 342 -7.63 -29.51 -14.86
N LEU A 343 -7.38 -28.21 -15.05
CA LEU A 343 -7.17 -27.24 -13.97
C LEU A 343 -8.35 -27.20 -13.00
N LEU A 344 -9.58 -27.12 -13.52
CA LEU A 344 -10.79 -27.12 -12.70
C LEU A 344 -11.06 -28.50 -12.06
N GLY A 345 -10.53 -29.57 -12.65
CA GLY A 345 -10.52 -30.90 -12.05
C GLY A 345 -9.64 -30.99 -10.80
N ILE A 346 -8.46 -30.35 -10.81
CA ILE A 346 -7.52 -30.32 -9.68
C ILE A 346 -7.78 -29.19 -8.68
N ALA A 347 -8.64 -28.21 -9.01
CA ALA A 347 -9.02 -27.08 -8.16
C ALA A 347 -10.51 -27.10 -7.78
N PRO A 348 -11.00 -28.10 -7.01
CA PRO A 348 -12.42 -28.30 -6.76
C PRO A 348 -13.10 -27.13 -6.05
N ARG A 349 -12.42 -26.50 -5.08
CA ARG A 349 -12.95 -25.31 -4.37
C ARG A 349 -13.20 -24.14 -5.34
N HIS A 350 -12.28 -23.94 -6.27
CA HIS A 350 -12.39 -22.89 -7.29
C HIS A 350 -13.54 -23.20 -8.25
N ARG A 351 -13.58 -24.43 -8.75
CA ARG A 351 -14.65 -24.92 -9.62
C ARG A 351 -16.03 -24.71 -8.98
N GLU A 352 -16.20 -25.14 -7.73
CA GLU A 352 -17.48 -25.04 -7.01
C GLU A 352 -17.90 -23.59 -6.75
N ALA A 353 -16.94 -22.69 -6.55
CA ALA A 353 -17.25 -21.27 -6.35
C ALA A 353 -17.78 -20.62 -7.63
N PHE A 354 -17.11 -20.81 -8.78
CA PHE A 354 -17.33 -19.98 -9.97
C PHE A 354 -17.94 -20.69 -11.18
N PHE A 355 -18.10 -22.02 -11.16
CA PHE A 355 -18.50 -22.77 -12.34
C PHE A 355 -19.70 -23.70 -12.07
N ASP A 356 -20.53 -23.86 -13.09
CA ASP A 356 -21.54 -24.91 -13.18
C ASP A 356 -21.05 -25.98 -14.16
N GLU A 357 -21.35 -27.24 -13.86
CA GLU A 357 -21.11 -28.33 -14.80
C GLU A 357 -22.06 -28.20 -16.01
N ILE A 358 -21.50 -28.32 -17.21
CA ILE A 358 -22.29 -28.46 -18.43
C ILE A 358 -22.71 -29.94 -18.50
N PRO A 359 -24.02 -30.26 -18.53
CA PRO A 359 -24.46 -31.65 -18.64
C PRO A 359 -23.87 -32.35 -19.86
N GLU A 360 -23.47 -33.62 -19.73
CA GLU A 360 -22.83 -34.39 -20.83
C GLU A 360 -23.63 -34.32 -22.14
N ALA A 361 -24.96 -34.43 -22.04
CA ALA A 361 -25.88 -34.36 -23.19
C ALA A 361 -25.89 -32.98 -23.91
N LEU A 362 -25.37 -31.94 -23.28
CA LEU A 362 -25.27 -30.58 -23.83
C LEU A 362 -23.83 -30.22 -24.24
N ARG A 363 -22.84 -31.10 -23.99
CA ARG A 363 -21.45 -30.87 -24.39
C ARG A 363 -21.30 -31.11 -25.88
N GLU A 364 -20.43 -30.34 -26.52
CA GLU A 364 -19.95 -30.67 -27.86
C GLU A 364 -19.22 -32.04 -27.83
N SER A 365 -19.12 -32.71 -28.97
CA SER A 365 -18.38 -33.98 -29.05
C SER A 365 -16.87 -33.73 -29.09
N THR A 366 -16.11 -34.58 -28.38
CA THR A 366 -14.66 -34.68 -28.56
C THR A 366 -14.35 -34.97 -30.04
N ARG A 367 -13.36 -34.28 -30.60
CA ARG A 367 -12.93 -34.46 -31.98
C ARG A 367 -11.41 -34.41 -32.11
N ILE A 368 -10.90 -34.94 -33.21
CA ILE A 368 -9.49 -34.80 -33.55
C ILE A 368 -9.32 -33.54 -34.39
N THR A 369 -8.37 -32.70 -33.99
CA THR A 369 -7.88 -31.55 -34.74
C THR A 369 -6.46 -31.86 -35.21
N VAL A 370 -6.00 -31.17 -36.24
CA VAL A 370 -4.66 -31.40 -36.80
C VAL A 370 -3.97 -30.04 -36.90
N ASP A 371 -2.75 -29.95 -36.37
CA ASP A 371 -1.95 -28.72 -36.45
C ASP A 371 -1.28 -28.55 -37.82
N GLU A 372 -0.55 -27.44 -37.98
CA GLU A 372 0.17 -27.13 -39.23
C GLU A 372 1.28 -28.12 -39.58
N HIS A 373 1.69 -28.98 -38.65
CA HIS A 373 2.70 -30.03 -38.85
C HIS A 373 2.07 -31.41 -39.08
N GLY A 374 0.75 -31.51 -39.16
CA GLY A 374 0.05 -32.78 -39.34
C GLY A 374 -0.06 -33.61 -38.06
N ARG A 375 0.24 -33.04 -36.88
CA ARG A 375 0.07 -33.76 -35.61
C ARG A 375 -1.40 -33.71 -35.19
N GLU A 376 -1.90 -34.87 -34.78
CA GLU A 376 -3.28 -35.01 -34.29
C GLU A 376 -3.37 -34.60 -32.82
N HIS A 377 -4.34 -33.74 -32.53
CA HIS A 377 -4.66 -33.24 -31.20
C HIS A 377 -6.08 -33.66 -30.83
N THR A 378 -6.29 -34.00 -29.54
CA THR A 378 -7.65 -34.30 -29.05
C THR A 378 -8.29 -33.02 -28.54
N TRP A 379 -9.24 -32.48 -29.30
CA TRP A 379 -10.04 -31.33 -28.92
C TRP A 379 -11.12 -31.76 -27.93
N GLN A 380 -11.13 -31.16 -26.73
CA GLN A 380 -12.10 -31.48 -25.68
C GLN A 380 -13.15 -30.38 -25.53
N PRO A 381 -14.45 -30.74 -25.40
CA PRO A 381 -15.51 -29.77 -25.12
C PRO A 381 -15.39 -29.17 -23.72
N ALA A 382 -15.99 -28.00 -23.52
CA ALA A 382 -16.12 -27.42 -22.19
C ALA A 382 -16.94 -28.36 -21.29
N ARG A 383 -16.41 -28.67 -20.11
CA ARG A 383 -17.18 -29.37 -19.06
C ARG A 383 -17.81 -28.40 -18.06
N TRP A 384 -17.31 -27.17 -18.03
CA TRP A 384 -17.65 -26.17 -17.04
C TRP A 384 -18.04 -24.87 -17.74
N LYS A 385 -19.07 -24.21 -17.24
CA LYS A 385 -19.46 -22.84 -17.65
C LYS A 385 -19.43 -21.93 -16.43
N LEU A 386 -19.10 -20.66 -16.62
CA LEU A 386 -19.13 -19.69 -15.52
C LEU A 386 -20.56 -19.51 -15.03
N LYS A 387 -20.73 -19.37 -13.71
CA LYS A 387 -22.04 -19.06 -13.13
C LYS A 387 -22.51 -17.67 -13.58
N PRO A 388 -23.83 -17.40 -13.65
CA PRO A 388 -24.35 -16.13 -14.13
C PRO A 388 -23.91 -14.90 -13.32
N ASN A 389 -23.63 -15.08 -12.03
CA ASN A 389 -23.20 -14.04 -11.10
C ASN A 389 -21.68 -13.84 -11.05
N VAL A 390 -20.91 -14.59 -11.86
CA VAL A 390 -19.45 -14.48 -11.94
C VAL A 390 -19.09 -13.30 -12.83
N LEU A 391 -18.29 -12.38 -12.29
CA LEU A 391 -17.97 -11.13 -12.95
C LEU A 391 -17.23 -11.35 -14.27
N ARG A 392 -17.79 -10.73 -15.31
CA ARG A 392 -17.24 -10.69 -16.65
C ARG A 392 -16.34 -9.48 -16.85
N THR A 393 -15.21 -9.39 -16.16
CA THR A 393 -14.17 -8.39 -16.50
C THR A 393 -13.37 -8.86 -17.71
N SER A 394 -13.00 -7.98 -18.65
CA SER A 394 -12.21 -8.36 -19.84
C SER A 394 -10.85 -8.96 -19.46
N ASP A 395 -10.42 -9.97 -20.21
CA ASP A 395 -9.19 -10.73 -19.97
C ASP A 395 -7.91 -10.03 -20.50
N GLU A 396 -8.05 -8.81 -21.04
CA GLU A 396 -6.93 -7.99 -21.51
C GLU A 396 -5.83 -7.84 -20.46
N ASP A 397 -6.17 -7.95 -19.17
CA ASP A 397 -5.18 -7.84 -18.08
C ASP A 397 -4.27 -9.05 -17.92
N GLN A 398 -4.70 -10.25 -18.34
CA GLN A 398 -3.86 -11.44 -18.29
C GLN A 398 -2.90 -11.50 -19.49
N GLU A 399 -3.21 -10.82 -20.58
CA GLU A 399 -2.40 -10.80 -21.79
C GLU A 399 -1.45 -9.59 -21.84
N TRP A 400 -1.68 -8.60 -20.98
CA TRP A 400 -0.87 -7.38 -20.88
C TRP A 400 0.55 -7.65 -20.35
N GLY A 401 1.57 -7.14 -21.04
CA GLY A 401 2.97 -7.24 -20.61
C GLY A 401 3.67 -8.57 -20.92
N LEU A 402 3.02 -9.51 -21.60
CA LEU A 402 3.77 -10.50 -22.35
C LEU A 402 4.47 -9.73 -23.47
N ASP A 403 5.82 -9.62 -23.42
CA ASP A 403 6.62 -9.22 -24.58
C ASP A 403 6.04 -9.96 -25.80
N GLU A 404 5.98 -9.31 -26.96
CA GLU A 404 5.60 -9.96 -28.20
C GLU A 404 6.34 -11.30 -28.37
N LYS A 405 7.58 -11.42 -27.84
CA LYS A 405 8.34 -12.68 -27.73
C LYS A 405 7.79 -13.68 -26.72
N MET A 406 7.24 -13.26 -25.59
CA MET A 406 6.65 -14.14 -24.56
C MET A 406 5.23 -14.57 -24.93
N VAL A 407 4.45 -13.72 -25.63
CA VAL A 407 3.22 -14.16 -26.31
C VAL A 407 3.57 -15.17 -27.40
N LYS A 408 4.61 -14.89 -28.21
CA LYS A 408 5.11 -15.83 -29.23
C LYS A 408 5.67 -17.12 -28.61
N LEU A 409 6.31 -17.07 -27.44
CA LEU A 409 6.85 -18.24 -26.74
C LEU A 409 5.74 -19.05 -26.09
N ILE A 410 4.76 -18.42 -25.44
CA ILE A 410 3.60 -19.12 -24.91
C ILE A 410 2.82 -19.75 -26.06
N ARG A 411 2.58 -19.02 -27.17
CA ARG A 411 1.99 -19.58 -28.39
C ARG A 411 2.80 -20.75 -28.92
N ALA A 412 4.11 -20.60 -29.09
CA ALA A 412 5.01 -21.66 -29.56
C ALA A 412 5.03 -22.88 -28.63
N VAL A 413 4.98 -22.69 -27.31
CA VAL A 413 4.92 -23.80 -26.34
C VAL A 413 3.54 -24.45 -26.32
N THR A 414 2.45 -23.70 -26.47
CA THR A 414 1.09 -24.26 -26.65
C THR A 414 0.81 -24.80 -28.06
N GLU A 415 1.70 -24.54 -29.02
CA GLU A 415 1.69 -25.12 -30.35
C GLU A 415 2.63 -26.33 -30.42
N GLU A 416 3.64 -26.46 -29.55
CA GLU A 416 4.53 -27.63 -29.46
C GLU A 416 3.97 -28.80 -28.62
N TYR A 417 3.03 -28.55 -27.72
CA TYR A 417 2.22 -29.57 -27.01
C TYR A 417 0.79 -29.60 -27.52
#